data_AF-A0A8T4NDB5-F1
#
_entry.id   AF-A0A8T4NDB5-F1
#
_cell.length_a   1.000
_cell.length_b   1.000
_cell.length_c   1.000
_cell.angle_alpha   90.00
_cell.angle_beta   90.00
_cell.angle_gamma   90.00
#
_symmetry.space_group_name_H-M   'P 1'
#
loop_
_entity.id
_entity.type
_entity.pdbx_description
1 polymer ?
#
loop_
_entity_poly.entity_id
_entity_poly.type
_entity_poly.pdbx_seq_one_letter_code
_entity_poly.pdbx_strand_id
1 'polypeptide(L)'
;MKHSVKITIILLAMFFITQLIGIFVISQYSPQTTQTTDAEGNLINVTSYNLPYGMDPPPEIQPASIPKMAAYFAIIFAIAVGVMFILMKYNAELLLRLWFFVVVALAIGIFLVSVFYFLNIFSQEIKFIFWTVPLSWLIALIISFPVSFTKIFRKNIIIHNLTELIIYPGIAVIFVTLILSWTASPVLAVAVILILISLYDMYAVWHAGFMQKMAKYQIQKLKLFTGFFVPYLNKNQKQIIAKTSKAQLKNKKIKVSVAILGGGDIVFPIILAGTVLATLGFVQAVIISIGATLALAGLFKISQKGKFYPAMPFITAGCFVALAIAYLI
;
A
#
# COMPACT_ATOMS: atom_id res chain seq x y z
N MET A 1 -26.43 0.42 4.93
CA MET A 1 -25.11 -0.03 4.43
C MET A 1 -25.02 0.13 2.92
N LYS A 2 -23.90 0.68 2.45
CA LYS A 2 -23.59 0.90 1.02
C LYS A 2 -23.53 -0.42 0.23
N HIS A 3 -22.94 -1.46 0.82
CA HIS A 3 -22.82 -2.80 0.25
C HIS A 3 -23.63 -3.83 1.05
N SER A 4 -23.77 -5.04 0.53
CA SER A 4 -24.35 -6.14 1.32
C SER A 4 -23.35 -6.58 2.40
N VAL A 5 -23.87 -7.06 3.53
CA VAL A 5 -23.05 -7.46 4.69
C VAL A 5 -21.92 -8.42 4.29
N LYS A 6 -22.21 -9.39 3.41
CA LYS A 6 -21.21 -10.34 2.89
C LYS A 6 -20.03 -9.64 2.19
N ILE A 7 -20.32 -8.64 1.35
CA ILE A 7 -19.29 -7.91 0.60
C ILE A 7 -18.49 -7.00 1.53
N THR A 8 -19.16 -6.37 2.48
CA THR A 8 -18.50 -5.58 3.53
C THR A 8 -17.54 -6.45 4.35
N ILE A 9 -17.96 -7.65 4.77
CA ILE A 9 -17.10 -8.58 5.50
C ILE A 9 -15.90 -9.00 4.66
N ILE A 10 -16.09 -9.34 3.38
CA ILE A 10 -14.97 -9.70 2.49
C ILE A 10 -13.96 -8.56 2.37
N LEU A 11 -14.42 -7.32 2.16
CA LEU A 11 -13.53 -6.16 2.07
C LEU A 11 -12.78 -5.89 3.38
N LEU A 12 -13.46 -5.98 4.52
CA LEU A 12 -12.83 -5.80 5.83
C LEU A 12 -11.82 -6.90 6.13
N ALA A 13 -12.13 -8.16 5.76
CA ALA A 13 -11.20 -9.27 5.90
C ALA A 13 -9.96 -9.07 5.04
N MET A 14 -10.13 -8.69 3.76
CA MET A 14 -9.00 -8.37 2.88
C MET A 14 -8.16 -7.21 3.44
N PHE A 15 -8.81 -6.15 3.91
CA PHE A 15 -8.14 -5.01 4.53
C PHE A 15 -7.30 -5.47 5.73
N PHE A 16 -7.91 -6.16 6.70
CA PHE A 16 -7.25 -6.62 7.92
C PHE A 16 -6.12 -7.62 7.65
N ILE A 17 -6.35 -8.60 6.77
CA ILE A 17 -5.31 -9.56 6.34
C ILE A 17 -4.12 -8.80 5.74
N THR A 18 -4.36 -7.78 4.91
CA THR A 18 -3.27 -6.97 4.35
C THR A 18 -2.49 -6.24 5.43
N GLN A 19 -3.15 -5.75 6.49
CA GLN A 19 -2.46 -5.12 7.63
C GLN A 19 -1.52 -6.12 8.32
N LEU A 20 -2.00 -7.34 8.60
CA LEU A 20 -1.20 -8.39 9.22
C LEU A 20 0.00 -8.80 8.35
N ILE A 21 -0.23 -8.94 7.04
CA ILE A 21 0.85 -9.22 6.09
C ILE A 21 1.85 -8.05 6.07
N GLY A 22 1.37 -6.81 6.12
CA GLY A 22 2.20 -5.61 6.23
C GLY A 22 3.14 -5.67 7.43
N ILE A 23 2.59 -5.92 8.63
CA ILE A 23 3.37 -6.09 9.86
C ILE A 23 4.41 -7.20 9.70
N PHE A 24 4.01 -8.35 9.14
CA PHE A 24 4.93 -9.46 8.89
C PHE A 24 6.10 -9.05 7.98
N VAL A 25 5.85 -8.43 6.83
CA VAL A 25 6.91 -8.04 5.88
C VAL A 25 7.83 -7.00 6.53
N ILE A 26 7.28 -6.01 7.23
CA ILE A 26 8.07 -4.97 7.92
C ILE A 26 8.97 -5.59 9.00
N SER A 27 8.50 -6.61 9.72
CA SER A 27 9.32 -7.29 10.74
C SER A 27 10.60 -7.89 10.16
N GLN A 28 10.56 -8.35 8.90
CA GLN A 28 11.73 -8.96 8.22
C GLN A 28 12.78 -7.92 7.78
N TYR A 29 12.42 -6.64 7.74
CA TYR A 29 13.31 -5.52 7.39
C TYR A 29 13.59 -4.59 8.58
N SER A 30 13.49 -5.15 9.79
CA SER A 30 13.81 -4.40 11.00
C SER A 30 15.29 -3.96 10.99
N PRO A 31 15.60 -2.73 11.41
CA PRO A 31 16.95 -2.18 11.34
C PRO A 31 17.94 -3.02 12.16
N GLN A 32 19.10 -3.31 11.56
CA GLN A 32 20.24 -3.93 12.23
C GLN A 32 21.36 -2.91 12.35
N THR A 33 21.88 -2.70 13.56
CA THR A 33 23.00 -1.77 13.78
C THR A 33 24.29 -2.58 13.89
N THR A 34 25.21 -2.33 12.97
CA THR A 34 26.56 -2.91 12.98
C THR A 34 27.59 -1.82 13.26
N GLN A 35 28.70 -2.19 13.90
CA GLN A 35 29.84 -1.29 14.09
C GLN A 35 30.79 -1.46 12.92
N THR A 36 31.06 -0.38 12.20
CA THR A 36 32.07 -0.33 11.14
C THR A 36 33.13 0.70 11.49
N THR A 37 34.37 0.46 11.09
CA THR A 37 35.45 1.43 11.26
C THR A 37 35.43 2.43 10.10
N ASP A 38 35.44 3.73 10.40
CA ASP A 38 35.56 4.79 9.38
C ASP A 38 36.99 4.82 8.76
N ALA A 39 37.21 5.70 7.79
CA ALA A 39 38.50 5.84 7.12
C ALA A 39 39.61 6.34 8.06
N GLU A 40 39.23 6.95 9.18
CA GLU A 40 40.08 7.52 10.21
C GLU A 40 40.34 6.56 11.39
N GLY A 41 39.75 5.36 11.39
CA GLY A 41 39.94 4.36 12.45
C GLY A 41 38.95 4.42 13.62
N ASN A 42 37.94 5.31 13.59
CA ASN A 42 36.91 5.39 14.61
C ASN A 42 35.77 4.40 14.36
N LEU A 43 35.21 3.87 15.45
CA LEU A 43 34.03 2.98 15.38
C LEU A 43 32.77 3.83 15.19
N ILE A 44 32.11 3.66 14.05
CA ILE A 44 30.80 4.25 13.75
C ILE A 44 29.71 3.17 13.76
N ASN A 45 28.58 3.48 14.39
CA ASN A 45 27.39 2.63 14.33
C ASN A 45 26.66 2.91 13.02
N VAL A 46 26.53 1.91 12.15
CA VAL A 46 25.79 2.00 10.89
C VAL A 46 24.54 1.15 11.00
N THR A 47 23.38 1.78 10.81
CA THR A 47 22.09 1.08 10.77
C THR A 47 21.76 0.70 9.34
N SER A 48 21.64 -0.60 9.06
CA SER A 48 21.20 -1.15 7.77
C SER A 48 19.78 -1.70 7.87
N TYR A 49 18.97 -1.47 6.83
CA TYR A 49 17.62 -2.02 6.70
C TYR A 49 17.57 -3.22 5.75
N ASN A 50 18.66 -3.48 5.00
CA ASN A 50 18.82 -4.60 4.06
C ASN A 50 17.67 -4.70 3.03
N LEU A 51 17.18 -3.56 2.54
CA LEU A 51 16.16 -3.52 1.50
C LEU A 51 16.72 -3.93 0.14
N PRO A 52 16.01 -4.81 -0.58
CA PRO A 52 16.49 -5.28 -1.87
C PRO A 52 16.46 -4.17 -2.91
N TYR A 53 17.26 -4.37 -3.96
CA TYR A 53 17.30 -3.52 -5.16
C TYR A 53 17.81 -2.09 -4.92
N GLY A 54 18.63 -1.89 -3.88
CA GLY A 54 19.22 -0.58 -3.57
C GLY A 54 18.20 0.43 -3.04
N MET A 55 17.13 -0.06 -2.42
CA MET A 55 16.09 0.77 -1.80
C MET A 55 16.40 1.13 -0.34
N ASP A 56 17.60 0.80 0.14
CA ASP A 56 18.05 1.21 1.46
C ASP A 56 18.15 2.75 1.54
N PRO A 57 17.72 3.34 2.68
CA PRO A 57 17.88 4.77 2.88
C PRO A 57 19.37 5.14 2.95
N PRO A 58 19.78 6.31 2.44
CA PRO A 58 21.16 6.75 2.53
C PRO A 58 21.64 6.87 3.99
N PRO A 59 22.90 6.50 4.30
CA PRO A 59 23.42 6.44 5.67
C PRO A 59 23.62 7.81 6.33
N GLU A 60 23.76 8.88 5.54
CA GLU A 60 24.16 10.22 6.01
C GLU A 60 22.98 11.18 6.28
N ILE A 61 21.76 10.66 6.43
CA ILE A 61 20.62 11.53 6.66
C ILE A 61 20.61 11.94 8.14
N GLN A 62 21.04 13.17 8.42
CA GLN A 62 20.78 13.78 9.72
C GLN A 62 19.26 13.84 9.96
N PRO A 63 18.77 13.45 11.15
CA PRO A 63 17.35 13.39 11.42
C PRO A 63 16.71 14.76 11.16
N ALA A 64 15.84 14.82 10.16
CA ALA A 64 15.10 16.01 9.81
C ALA A 64 14.07 16.29 10.91
N SER A 65 13.94 17.56 11.29
CA SER A 65 12.83 18.01 12.12
C SER A 65 11.50 17.67 11.43
N ILE A 66 10.48 17.27 12.21
CA ILE A 66 9.16 16.87 11.69
C ILE A 66 8.56 17.89 10.70
N PRO A 67 8.64 19.23 10.92
CA PRO A 67 8.12 20.20 9.95
C PRO A 67 8.82 20.13 8.58
N LYS A 68 10.15 19.92 8.56
CA LYS A 68 10.92 19.76 7.32
C LYS A 68 10.51 18.49 6.58
N MET A 69 10.40 17.36 7.29
CA MET A 69 9.92 16.11 6.69
C MET A 69 8.52 16.28 6.10
N ALA A 70 7.58 16.86 6.86
CA ALA A 70 6.22 17.09 6.41
C ALA A 70 6.18 18.00 5.16
N ALA A 71 7.00 19.06 5.13
CA ALA A 71 7.13 19.93 3.97
C ALA A 71 7.67 19.17 2.74
N TYR A 72 8.74 18.38 2.88
CA TYR A 72 9.29 17.59 1.79
C TYR A 72 8.29 16.55 1.28
N PHE A 73 7.61 15.84 2.18
CA PHE A 73 6.56 14.90 1.82
C PHE A 73 5.42 15.60 1.05
N ALA A 74 4.96 16.75 1.52
CA ALA A 74 3.91 17.52 0.86
C ALA A 74 4.34 18.01 -0.54
N ILE A 75 5.58 18.49 -0.69
CA ILE A 75 6.13 18.92 -1.98
C ILE A 75 6.23 17.74 -2.95
N ILE A 76 6.82 16.62 -2.53
CA ILE A 76 6.98 15.43 -3.37
C ILE A 76 5.60 14.88 -3.76
N PHE A 77 4.65 14.83 -2.83
CA PHE A 77 3.30 14.39 -3.10
C PHE A 77 2.58 15.31 -4.10
N ALA A 78 2.71 16.64 -3.95
CA ALA A 78 2.16 17.61 -4.89
C ALA A 78 2.79 17.45 -6.30
N ILE A 79 4.10 17.23 -6.38
CA ILE A 79 4.80 16.94 -7.64
C ILE A 79 4.28 15.65 -8.25
N ALA A 80 4.16 14.56 -7.48
CA ALA A 80 3.67 13.27 -7.98
C ALA A 80 2.24 13.37 -8.53
N VAL A 81 1.35 14.07 -7.83
CA VAL A 81 -0.03 14.34 -8.28
C VAL A 81 -0.02 15.23 -9.55
N GLY A 82 0.80 16.27 -9.58
CA GLY A 82 0.96 17.16 -10.74
C GLY A 82 1.44 16.42 -11.98
N VAL A 83 2.49 15.61 -11.85
CA VAL A 83 3.01 14.75 -12.92
C VAL A 83 1.92 13.79 -13.40
N MET A 84 1.17 13.17 -12.50
CA MET A 84 0.07 12.29 -12.90
C MET A 84 -0.98 13.03 -13.75
N PHE A 85 -1.39 14.24 -13.35
CA PHE A 85 -2.33 15.04 -14.13
C PHE A 85 -1.79 15.43 -15.51
N ILE A 86 -0.51 15.78 -15.59
CA ILE A 86 0.17 16.09 -16.86
C ILE A 86 0.14 14.86 -17.77
N LEU A 87 0.54 13.69 -17.27
CA LEU A 87 0.54 12.45 -18.05
C LEU A 87 -0.87 12.03 -18.49
N MET A 88 -1.87 12.23 -17.64
CA MET A 88 -3.28 12.00 -17.99
C MET A 88 -3.75 12.96 -19.09
N LYS A 89 -3.35 14.23 -19.04
CA LYS A 89 -3.70 15.23 -20.07
C LYS A 89 -3.15 14.85 -21.44
N TYR A 90 -1.93 14.31 -21.49
CA TYR A 90 -1.30 13.82 -22.73
C TYR A 90 -1.69 12.40 -23.12
N ASN A 91 -2.60 11.74 -22.38
CA ASN A 91 -2.98 10.35 -22.60
C ASN A 91 -1.77 9.41 -22.78
N ALA A 92 -0.74 9.60 -21.96
CA ALA A 92 0.48 8.79 -21.99
C ALA A 92 0.24 7.39 -21.39
N GLU A 93 -0.73 6.64 -21.92
CA GLU A 93 -1.22 5.36 -21.38
C GLU A 93 -0.09 4.33 -21.27
N LEU A 94 0.78 4.25 -22.28
CA LEU A 94 1.90 3.33 -22.30
C LEU A 94 2.91 3.66 -21.20
N LEU A 95 3.29 4.94 -21.07
CA LEU A 95 4.23 5.39 -20.05
C LEU A 95 3.69 5.14 -18.64
N LEU A 96 2.42 5.45 -18.38
CA LEU A 96 1.77 5.17 -17.10
C LEU A 96 1.75 3.67 -16.80
N ARG A 97 1.41 2.82 -17.78
CA ARG A 97 1.40 1.36 -17.58
C ARG A 97 2.79 0.80 -17.32
N LEU A 98 3.81 1.27 -18.04
CA LEU A 98 5.20 0.86 -17.81
C LEU A 98 5.70 1.31 -16.45
N TRP A 99 5.39 2.55 -16.04
CA TRP A 99 5.73 3.03 -14.71
C TRP A 99 5.04 2.21 -13.61
N PHE A 100 3.72 1.99 -13.70
CA PHE A 100 3.02 1.13 -12.75
C PHE A 100 3.56 -0.31 -12.76
N PHE A 101 3.92 -0.85 -13.91
CA PHE A 101 4.53 -2.17 -14.02
C PHE A 101 5.83 -2.26 -13.22
N VAL A 102 6.73 -1.26 -13.35
CA VAL A 102 7.99 -1.22 -12.59
C VAL A 102 7.72 -1.13 -11.09
N VAL A 103 6.85 -0.21 -10.66
CA VAL A 103 6.51 -0.03 -9.24
C VAL A 103 5.92 -1.29 -8.64
N VAL A 104 4.99 -1.95 -9.36
CA VAL A 104 4.37 -3.20 -8.92
C VAL A 104 5.39 -4.34 -8.86
N ALA A 105 6.28 -4.45 -9.85
CA ALA A 105 7.30 -5.49 -9.86
C ALA A 105 8.29 -5.37 -8.70
N LEU A 106 8.68 -4.13 -8.37
CA LEU A 106 9.54 -3.86 -7.22
C LEU A 106 8.83 -4.16 -5.90
N ALA A 107 7.58 -3.71 -5.73
CA ALA A 107 6.81 -3.97 -4.51
C ALA A 107 6.57 -5.47 -4.27
N ILE A 108 6.21 -6.22 -5.32
CA ILE A 108 6.08 -7.68 -5.24
C ILE A 108 7.45 -8.34 -4.98
N GLY A 109 8.51 -7.85 -5.61
CA GLY A 109 9.87 -8.35 -5.38
C GLY A 109 10.28 -8.21 -3.92
N ILE A 110 10.12 -7.01 -3.33
CA ILE A 110 10.38 -6.75 -1.91
C ILE A 110 9.57 -7.69 -1.01
N PHE A 111 8.27 -7.85 -1.30
CA PHE A 111 7.45 -8.81 -0.57
C PHE A 111 8.03 -10.24 -0.64
N LEU A 112 8.36 -10.73 -1.83
CA LEU A 112 8.87 -12.09 -2.02
C LEU A 112 10.22 -12.30 -1.33
N VAL A 113 11.12 -11.31 -1.36
CA VAL A 113 12.38 -11.36 -0.61
C VAL A 113 12.12 -11.54 0.88
N SER A 114 11.14 -10.81 1.46
CA SER A 114 10.78 -10.98 2.88
C SER A 114 10.33 -12.41 3.21
N VAL A 115 9.57 -13.04 2.31
CA VAL A 115 9.11 -14.43 2.46
C VAL A 115 10.28 -15.40 2.36
N PHE A 116 11.22 -15.17 1.44
CA PHE A 116 12.42 -16.00 1.30
C PHE A 116 13.33 -15.92 2.53
N TYR A 117 13.49 -14.72 3.10
CA TYR A 117 14.21 -14.53 4.36
C TYR A 117 13.53 -15.28 5.51
N PHE A 118 12.20 -15.13 5.65
CA PHE A 118 11.45 -15.83 6.69
C PHE A 118 11.55 -17.35 6.59
N LEU A 119 11.44 -17.90 5.37
CA LEU A 119 11.55 -19.35 5.14
C LEU A 119 13.00 -19.86 5.15
N ASN A 120 13.99 -18.96 5.25
CA ASN A 120 15.41 -19.26 5.12
C ASN A 120 15.75 -20.03 3.83
N ILE A 121 15.10 -19.66 2.71
CA ILE A 121 15.32 -20.26 1.39
C ILE A 121 16.10 -19.26 0.52
N PHE A 122 17.03 -19.76 -0.30
CA PHE A 122 17.87 -18.94 -1.18
C PHE A 122 18.79 -17.95 -0.44
N SER A 123 19.29 -18.35 0.73
CA SER A 123 20.27 -17.59 1.52
C SER A 123 21.68 -17.53 0.90
N GLN A 124 21.88 -18.19 -0.25
CA GLN A 124 23.15 -18.17 -0.98
C GLN A 124 23.39 -16.81 -1.65
N GLU A 125 24.63 -16.33 -1.58
CA GLU A 125 25.07 -15.12 -2.26
C GLU A 125 25.80 -15.47 -3.55
N ILE A 126 25.49 -14.75 -4.64
CA ILE A 126 26.24 -14.86 -5.90
C ILE A 126 27.21 -13.68 -5.98
N LYS A 127 28.51 -13.99 -6.04
CA LYS A 127 29.55 -13.01 -6.34
C LYS A 127 29.71 -12.87 -7.86
N PHE A 128 29.31 -11.73 -8.39
CA PHE A 128 29.78 -11.26 -9.70
C PHE A 128 31.11 -10.53 -9.54
N ILE A 129 31.86 -10.37 -10.64
CA ILE A 129 33.22 -9.80 -10.68
C ILE A 129 33.37 -8.51 -9.84
N PHE A 130 32.34 -7.66 -9.79
CA PHE A 130 32.35 -6.40 -9.05
C PHE A 130 31.28 -6.29 -7.95
N TRP A 131 30.31 -7.22 -7.86
CA TRP A 131 29.11 -7.07 -7.02
C TRP A 131 28.69 -8.41 -6.40
N THR A 132 28.38 -8.42 -5.11
CA THR A 132 27.75 -9.58 -4.45
C THR A 132 26.26 -9.32 -4.35
N VAL A 133 25.45 -10.19 -4.95
CA VAL A 133 23.99 -10.05 -4.96
C VAL A 133 23.35 -11.30 -4.32
N PRO A 134 22.47 -11.15 -3.32
CA PRO A 134 21.74 -12.28 -2.77
C PRO A 134 20.87 -12.94 -3.85
N LEU A 135 20.94 -14.28 -3.95
CA LEU A 135 20.17 -15.03 -4.95
C LEU A 135 18.65 -14.81 -4.77
N SER A 136 18.21 -14.61 -3.53
CA SER A 136 16.81 -14.29 -3.20
C SER A 136 16.29 -13.07 -3.95
N TRP A 137 17.11 -12.03 -4.16
CA TRP A 137 16.70 -10.79 -4.85
C TRP A 137 16.42 -11.05 -6.33
N LEU A 138 17.29 -11.83 -6.98
CA LEU A 138 17.17 -12.18 -8.39
C LEU A 138 15.95 -13.07 -8.63
N ILE A 139 15.79 -14.13 -7.82
CA ILE A 139 14.63 -15.03 -7.94
C ILE A 139 13.33 -14.28 -7.69
N ALA A 140 13.28 -13.42 -6.67
CA ALA A 140 12.10 -12.61 -6.36
C ALA A 140 11.73 -11.69 -7.54
N LEU A 141 12.72 -11.09 -8.21
CA LEU A 141 12.50 -10.23 -9.38
C LEU A 141 12.04 -11.03 -10.60
N ILE A 142 12.64 -12.20 -10.84
CA ILE A 142 12.22 -13.11 -11.92
C ILE A 142 10.76 -13.56 -11.74
N ILE A 143 10.31 -13.79 -10.50
CA ILE A 143 8.92 -14.15 -10.22
C ILE A 143 8.00 -12.92 -10.25
N SER A 144 8.47 -11.76 -9.77
CA SER A 144 7.65 -10.55 -9.70
C SER A 144 7.30 -9.99 -11.08
N PHE A 145 8.19 -10.15 -12.08
CA PHE A 145 7.97 -9.67 -13.45
C PHE A 145 6.75 -10.31 -14.12
N PRO A 146 6.63 -11.65 -14.22
CA PRO A 146 5.44 -12.32 -14.77
C PRO A 146 4.17 -11.97 -14.00
N VAL A 147 4.21 -11.95 -12.67
CA VAL A 147 3.04 -11.63 -11.84
C VAL A 147 2.57 -10.20 -12.11
N SER A 148 3.50 -9.24 -12.13
CA SER A 148 3.20 -7.84 -12.48
C SER A 148 2.67 -7.71 -13.89
N PHE A 149 3.25 -8.45 -14.85
CA PHE A 149 2.79 -8.44 -16.23
C PHE A 149 1.33 -8.92 -16.31
N THR A 150 1.01 -10.02 -15.62
CA THR A 150 -0.38 -10.50 -15.58
C THR A 150 -1.34 -9.51 -14.92
N LYS A 151 -0.94 -8.82 -13.85
CA LYS A 151 -1.76 -7.80 -13.20
C LYS A 151 -2.06 -6.61 -14.12
N ILE A 152 -1.03 -6.05 -14.77
CA ILE A 152 -1.13 -4.82 -15.53
C ILE A 152 -1.84 -5.05 -16.87
N PHE A 153 -1.51 -6.17 -17.55
CA PHE A 153 -1.96 -6.41 -18.92
C PHE A 153 -3.14 -7.38 -19.04
N ARG A 154 -3.39 -8.25 -18.04
CA ARG A 154 -4.55 -9.17 -18.05
C ARG A 154 -5.64 -8.72 -17.09
N LYS A 155 -6.89 -8.86 -17.53
CA LYS A 155 -8.08 -8.50 -16.75
C LYS A 155 -8.58 -9.70 -15.96
N ASN A 156 -8.07 -9.87 -14.75
CA ASN A 156 -8.60 -10.87 -13.82
C ASN A 156 -8.74 -10.27 -12.42
N ILE A 157 -9.98 -10.18 -11.91
CA ILE A 157 -10.30 -9.58 -10.62
C ILE A 157 -9.65 -10.35 -9.46
N ILE A 158 -9.52 -11.67 -9.59
CA ILE A 158 -8.90 -12.51 -8.54
C ILE A 158 -7.41 -12.20 -8.47
N ILE A 159 -6.71 -12.24 -9.61
CA ILE A 159 -5.28 -11.88 -9.69
C ILE A 159 -5.07 -10.44 -9.22
N HIS A 160 -5.96 -9.54 -9.61
CA HIS A 160 -5.92 -8.14 -9.17
C HIS A 160 -5.92 -8.05 -7.64
N ASN A 161 -6.95 -8.57 -6.98
CA ASN A 161 -7.08 -8.49 -5.53
C ASN A 161 -5.96 -9.22 -4.79
N LEU A 162 -5.55 -10.41 -5.26
CA LEU A 162 -4.46 -11.17 -4.63
C LEU A 162 -3.12 -10.43 -4.74
N THR A 163 -2.83 -9.82 -5.89
CA THR A 163 -1.61 -9.02 -6.03
C THR A 163 -1.65 -7.75 -5.20
N GLU A 164 -2.82 -7.12 -5.01
CA GLU A 164 -2.94 -5.97 -4.10
C GLU A 164 -2.62 -6.32 -2.64
N LEU A 165 -2.99 -7.53 -2.16
CA LEU A 165 -2.60 -8.02 -0.82
C LEU A 165 -1.07 -8.06 -0.63
N ILE A 166 -0.32 -8.22 -1.73
CA ILE A 166 1.14 -8.37 -1.77
C ILE A 166 1.84 -7.02 -1.98
N ILE A 167 1.29 -6.18 -2.85
CA ILE A 167 1.89 -4.90 -3.25
C ILE A 167 1.91 -3.90 -2.08
N TYR A 168 0.81 -3.78 -1.32
CA TYR A 168 0.74 -2.78 -0.25
C TYR A 168 1.75 -2.99 0.88
N PRO A 169 1.95 -4.22 1.41
CA PRO A 169 3.05 -4.51 2.31
C PRO A 169 4.42 -4.11 1.74
N GLY A 170 4.71 -4.46 0.48
CA GLY A 170 5.99 -4.12 -0.15
C GLY A 170 6.22 -2.62 -0.29
N ILE A 171 5.19 -1.85 -0.62
CA ILE A 171 5.24 -0.38 -0.64
C ILE A 171 5.44 0.17 0.77
N ALA A 172 4.67 -0.32 1.75
CA ALA A 172 4.68 0.21 3.10
C ALA A 172 6.05 0.07 3.77
N VAL A 173 6.77 -1.04 3.52
CA VAL A 173 8.15 -1.24 4.01
C VAL A 173 9.06 -0.10 3.58
N ILE A 174 9.06 0.30 2.31
CA ILE A 174 9.91 1.38 1.80
C ILE A 174 9.65 2.67 2.57
N PHE A 175 8.38 3.00 2.83
CA PHE A 175 8.03 4.19 3.59
C PHE A 175 8.39 4.08 5.07
N VAL A 176 8.22 2.90 5.68
CA VAL A 176 8.58 2.69 7.09
C VAL A 176 10.08 2.84 7.30
N THR A 177 10.91 2.20 6.48
CA THR A 177 12.37 2.32 6.59
C THR A 177 12.85 3.74 6.34
N LEU A 178 12.25 4.44 5.36
CA LEU A 178 12.54 5.85 5.08
C LEU A 178 12.19 6.74 6.28
N ILE A 179 11.03 6.52 6.92
CA ILE A 179 10.60 7.35 8.06
C ILE A 179 11.47 7.06 9.30
N LEU A 180 11.82 5.80 9.54
CA LEU A 180 12.70 5.40 10.64
C LEU A 180 14.10 6.01 10.49
N SER A 181 14.64 6.11 9.27
CA SER A 181 15.95 6.73 9.03
C SER A 181 15.91 8.25 9.06
N TRP A 182 14.80 8.88 8.65
CA TRP A 182 14.72 10.33 8.50
C TRP A 182 14.46 11.11 9.79
N THR A 183 13.90 10.52 10.84
CA THR A 183 13.43 11.31 11.99
C THR A 183 13.61 10.61 13.32
N ALA A 184 13.94 11.40 14.36
CA ALA A 184 14.08 10.90 15.72
C ALA A 184 12.75 10.50 16.38
N SER A 185 11.60 10.90 15.81
CA SER A 185 10.27 10.60 16.35
C SER A 185 9.34 10.04 15.26
N PRO A 186 9.60 8.81 14.79
CA PRO A 186 8.98 8.27 13.57
C PRO A 186 7.47 8.07 13.70
N VAL A 187 6.96 7.68 14.87
CA VAL A 187 5.50 7.54 15.11
C VAL A 187 4.77 8.87 14.95
N LEU A 188 5.32 9.94 15.54
CA LEU A 188 4.74 11.29 15.45
C LEU A 188 4.80 11.82 14.01
N ALA A 189 5.88 11.52 13.29
CA ALA A 189 6.01 11.82 11.86
C ALA A 189 4.89 11.17 11.04
N VAL A 190 4.63 9.88 11.21
CA VAL A 190 3.51 9.20 10.52
C VAL A 190 2.17 9.80 10.93
N ALA A 191 1.97 10.14 12.21
CA ALA A 191 0.73 10.78 12.66
C ALA A 191 0.47 12.11 11.95
N VAL A 192 1.49 12.96 11.78
CA VAL A 192 1.38 14.20 11.00
C VAL A 192 1.06 13.91 9.53
N ILE A 193 1.71 12.92 8.91
CA ILE A 193 1.42 12.51 7.52
C ILE A 193 -0.03 12.05 7.37
N LEU A 194 -0.54 11.26 8.33
CA LEU A 194 -1.94 10.79 8.33
C LEU A 194 -2.93 11.95 8.41
N ILE A 195 -2.66 12.97 9.22
CA ILE A 195 -3.49 14.19 9.28
C ILE A 195 -3.48 14.89 7.93
N LEU A 196 -2.30 15.13 7.36
CA LEU A 196 -2.16 15.81 6.06
C LEU A 196 -2.90 15.08 4.94
N ILE A 197 -2.74 13.76 4.84
CA ILE A 197 -3.42 12.94 3.82
C ILE A 197 -4.93 12.88 4.08
N SER A 198 -5.38 12.85 5.33
CA SER A 198 -6.81 12.86 5.65
C SER A 198 -7.48 14.17 5.24
N LEU A 199 -6.84 15.31 5.54
CA LEU A 199 -7.31 16.62 5.09
C LEU A 199 -7.35 16.72 3.56
N TYR A 200 -6.30 16.22 2.90
CA TYR A 200 -6.25 16.13 1.45
C TYR A 200 -7.40 15.29 0.89
N ASP A 201 -7.66 14.09 1.43
CA ASP A 201 -8.72 13.19 0.96
C ASP A 201 -10.12 13.82 1.13
N MET A 202 -10.38 14.47 2.29
CA MET A 202 -11.62 15.24 2.51
C MET A 202 -11.83 16.32 1.44
N TYR A 203 -10.80 17.13 1.20
CA TYR A 203 -10.86 18.19 0.21
C TYR A 203 -11.03 17.62 -1.21
N ALA A 204 -10.27 16.60 -1.55
CA ALA A 204 -10.27 15.94 -2.85
C ALA A 204 -11.61 15.29 -3.19
N VAL A 205 -12.28 14.68 -2.21
CA VAL A 205 -13.54 13.97 -2.41
C VAL A 205 -14.75 14.90 -2.36
N TRP A 206 -14.82 15.82 -1.39
CA TRP A 206 -16.00 16.66 -1.19
C TRP A 206 -16.02 17.93 -2.04
N HIS A 207 -14.88 18.60 -2.18
CA HIS A 207 -14.84 19.90 -2.86
C HIS A 207 -14.39 19.77 -4.32
N ALA A 208 -13.24 19.15 -4.55
CA ALA A 208 -12.62 19.18 -5.87
C ALA A 208 -13.08 18.04 -6.82
N GLY A 209 -13.51 16.90 -6.26
CA GLY A 209 -13.97 15.72 -6.99
C GLY A 209 -12.93 15.08 -7.93
N PHE A 210 -11.66 15.52 -7.89
CA PHE A 210 -10.64 15.05 -8.84
C PHE A 210 -10.28 13.59 -8.60
N MET A 211 -10.34 13.11 -7.35
CA MET A 211 -10.05 11.71 -7.02
C MET A 211 -11.06 10.77 -7.70
N GLN A 212 -12.32 11.19 -7.82
CA GLN A 212 -13.35 10.45 -8.55
C GLN A 212 -13.07 10.41 -10.06
N LYS A 213 -12.60 11.53 -10.64
CA LYS A 213 -12.19 11.61 -12.05
C LYS A 213 -10.97 10.72 -12.33
N MET A 214 -9.99 10.72 -11.43
CA MET A 214 -8.79 9.90 -11.49
C MET A 214 -9.13 8.40 -11.42
N ALA A 215 -9.95 7.99 -10.46
CA ALA A 215 -10.43 6.62 -10.35
C ALA A 215 -11.19 6.17 -11.61
N LYS A 216 -12.05 7.04 -12.17
CA LYS A 216 -12.75 6.76 -13.43
C LYS A 216 -11.79 6.59 -14.60
N TYR A 217 -10.77 7.45 -14.72
CA TYR A 217 -9.75 7.35 -15.77
C TYR A 217 -8.94 6.06 -15.65
N GLN A 218 -8.45 5.76 -14.45
CA GLN A 218 -7.72 4.53 -14.13
C GLN A 218 -8.51 3.27 -14.51
N ILE A 219 -9.79 3.20 -14.13
CA ILE A 219 -10.64 2.04 -14.43
C ILE A 219 -11.00 1.95 -15.92
N GLN A 220 -11.39 3.07 -16.55
CA GLN A 220 -11.97 3.04 -17.89
C GLN A 220 -10.92 3.12 -19.01
N LYS A 221 -9.87 3.91 -18.84
CA LYS A 221 -8.82 4.15 -19.84
C LYS A 221 -7.62 3.24 -19.61
N LEU A 222 -7.00 3.36 -18.44
CA LEU A 222 -5.80 2.58 -18.12
C LEU A 222 -6.11 1.09 -17.87
N LYS A 223 -7.36 0.78 -17.50
CA LYS A 223 -7.80 -0.57 -17.07
C LYS A 223 -6.93 -1.10 -15.91
N LEU A 224 -6.43 -0.18 -15.11
CA LEU A 224 -5.53 -0.39 -14.01
C LEU A 224 -5.98 0.56 -12.91
N PHE A 225 -6.38 0.00 -11.78
CA PHE A 225 -6.77 0.78 -10.62
C PHE A 225 -6.13 0.16 -9.40
N THR A 226 -5.56 1.00 -8.55
CA THR A 226 -4.85 0.61 -7.35
C THR A 226 -5.83 0.57 -6.18
N GLY A 227 -6.24 -0.63 -5.80
CA GLY A 227 -7.17 -0.85 -4.69
C GLY A 227 -7.90 -2.17 -4.78
N PHE A 228 -8.69 -2.52 -3.75
CA PHE A 228 -9.51 -3.74 -3.80
C PHE A 228 -10.78 -3.55 -4.60
N PHE A 229 -11.13 -4.58 -5.36
CA PHE A 229 -12.36 -4.65 -6.14
C PHE A 229 -13.17 -5.88 -5.82
N VAL A 230 -14.36 -5.68 -5.27
CA VAL A 230 -15.31 -6.79 -5.07
C VAL A 230 -16.57 -6.54 -5.90
N PRO A 231 -16.72 -7.21 -7.06
CA PRO A 231 -17.93 -7.11 -7.86
C PRO A 231 -19.09 -7.81 -7.14
N TYR A 232 -20.29 -7.25 -7.24
CA TYR A 232 -21.49 -7.86 -6.69
C TYR A 232 -22.70 -7.60 -7.57
N LEU A 233 -23.60 -8.57 -7.57
CA LEU A 233 -24.85 -8.53 -8.32
C LEU A 233 -26.00 -8.14 -7.40
N ASN A 234 -26.74 -7.11 -7.80
CA ASN A 234 -28.00 -6.72 -7.16
C ASN A 234 -29.08 -7.79 -7.41
N LYS A 235 -30.11 -7.83 -6.56
CA LYS A 235 -31.22 -8.80 -6.67
C LYS A 235 -31.82 -8.83 -8.08
N ASN A 236 -32.07 -7.66 -8.66
CA ASN A 236 -32.61 -7.53 -10.02
C ASN A 236 -31.65 -8.09 -11.08
N GLN A 237 -30.33 -7.88 -10.94
CA GLN A 237 -29.33 -8.43 -11.87
C GLN A 237 -29.25 -9.95 -11.76
N LYS A 238 -29.33 -10.50 -10.54
CA LYS A 238 -29.39 -11.96 -10.34
C LYS A 238 -30.63 -12.56 -10.99
N GLN A 239 -31.79 -11.91 -10.86
CA GLN A 239 -33.02 -12.35 -11.52
C GLN A 239 -32.92 -12.28 -13.05
N ILE A 240 -32.32 -11.22 -13.61
CA ILE A 240 -32.08 -11.11 -15.05
C ILE A 240 -31.18 -12.27 -15.52
N ILE A 241 -30.11 -12.58 -14.78
CA ILE A 241 -29.20 -13.69 -15.13
C ILE A 241 -29.92 -15.03 -15.05
N ALA A 242 -30.73 -15.25 -14.02
CA ALA A 242 -31.49 -16.49 -13.86
C ALA A 242 -32.54 -16.71 -14.96
N LYS A 243 -33.14 -15.63 -15.49
CA LYS A 243 -34.16 -15.68 -16.54
C LYS A 243 -33.60 -15.66 -17.97
N THR A 244 -32.31 -15.36 -18.16
CA THR A 244 -31.71 -15.23 -19.48
C THR A 244 -30.93 -16.50 -19.83
N SER A 245 -31.08 -17.02 -21.05
CA SER A 245 -30.34 -18.23 -21.47
C SER A 245 -28.83 -17.98 -21.58
N LYS A 246 -28.01 -19.02 -21.38
CA LYS A 246 -26.53 -18.92 -21.45
C LYS A 246 -26.05 -18.31 -22.78
N ALA A 247 -26.72 -18.60 -23.90
CA ALA A 247 -26.40 -18.05 -25.21
C ALA A 247 -26.65 -16.54 -25.29
N GLN A 248 -27.76 -16.06 -24.72
CA GLN A 248 -28.09 -14.63 -24.67
C GLN A 248 -27.21 -13.86 -23.67
N LEU A 249 -26.78 -14.51 -22.59
CA LEU A 249 -25.86 -13.92 -21.60
C LEU A 249 -24.48 -13.62 -22.18
N LYS A 250 -23.99 -14.43 -23.14
CA LYS A 250 -22.68 -14.23 -23.77
C LYS A 250 -22.61 -12.92 -24.57
N ASN A 251 -23.75 -12.47 -25.12
CA ASN A 251 -23.85 -11.26 -25.93
C ASN A 251 -24.35 -10.03 -25.15
N LYS A 252 -24.90 -10.21 -23.94
CA LYS A 252 -25.49 -9.12 -23.15
C LYS A 252 -24.48 -8.55 -22.14
N LYS A 253 -24.08 -7.29 -22.33
CA LYS A 253 -23.24 -6.55 -21.38
C LYS A 253 -24.05 -6.16 -20.14
N ILE A 254 -23.97 -6.96 -19.08
CA ILE A 254 -24.61 -6.64 -17.79
C ILE A 254 -23.71 -5.68 -17.01
N LYS A 255 -24.23 -4.50 -16.66
CA LYS A 255 -23.54 -3.58 -15.73
C LYS A 255 -23.54 -4.23 -14.35
N VAL A 256 -22.36 -4.47 -13.77
CA VAL A 256 -22.20 -5.04 -12.42
C VAL A 256 -21.82 -3.91 -11.45
N SER A 257 -22.35 -3.94 -10.23
CA SER A 257 -21.94 -3.01 -9.18
C SER A 257 -20.62 -3.46 -8.57
N VAL A 258 -19.72 -2.52 -8.28
CA VAL A 258 -18.39 -2.83 -7.74
C VAL A 258 -18.18 -2.07 -6.44
N ALA A 259 -17.74 -2.77 -5.41
CA ALA A 259 -17.23 -2.17 -4.19
C ALA A 259 -15.73 -1.92 -4.36
N ILE A 260 -15.30 -0.71 -4.05
CA ILE A 260 -13.95 -0.20 -4.31
C ILE A 260 -13.39 0.35 -3.00
N LEU A 261 -12.16 -0.02 -2.65
CA LEU A 261 -11.37 0.56 -1.56
C LEU A 261 -10.04 1.05 -2.16
N GLY A 262 -9.60 2.26 -1.83
CA GLY A 262 -8.39 2.85 -2.42
C GLY A 262 -7.12 2.22 -1.85
N GLY A 263 -6.05 2.18 -2.66
CA GLY A 263 -4.75 1.68 -2.20
C GLY A 263 -4.13 2.51 -1.08
N GLY A 264 -4.29 3.85 -1.12
CA GLY A 264 -3.82 4.73 -0.04
C GLY A 264 -4.45 4.41 1.30
N ASP A 265 -5.76 4.16 1.31
CA ASP A 265 -6.53 3.76 2.51
C ASP A 265 -5.96 2.51 3.18
N ILE A 266 -5.29 1.64 2.41
CA ILE A 266 -4.70 0.39 2.86
C ILE A 266 -3.26 0.59 3.33
N VAL A 267 -2.44 1.32 2.56
CA VAL A 267 -1.00 1.49 2.80
C VAL A 267 -0.72 2.34 4.04
N PHE A 268 -1.42 3.46 4.23
CA PHE A 268 -1.10 4.40 5.31
C PHE A 268 -1.26 3.81 6.72
N PRO A 269 -2.30 3.01 7.02
CA PRO A 269 -2.39 2.28 8.29
C PRO A 269 -1.27 1.25 8.47
N ILE A 270 -0.80 0.59 7.39
CA ILE A 270 0.34 -0.33 7.45
C ILE A 270 1.60 0.42 7.82
N ILE A 271 1.82 1.61 7.25
CA ILE A 271 2.98 2.44 7.59
C ILE A 271 2.96 2.77 9.08
N LEU A 272 1.82 3.23 9.63
CA LEU A 272 1.73 3.49 11.08
C LEU A 272 1.95 2.23 11.91
N ALA A 273 1.28 1.12 11.57
CA ALA A 273 1.44 -0.14 12.28
C ALA A 273 2.89 -0.65 12.23
N GLY A 274 3.57 -0.50 11.10
CA GLY A 274 4.98 -0.86 10.91
C GLY A 274 5.94 0.03 11.68
N THR A 275 5.69 1.34 11.72
CA THR A 275 6.48 2.26 12.55
C THR A 275 6.27 1.98 14.05
N VAL A 276 5.04 1.68 14.46
CA VAL A 276 4.71 1.24 15.82
C VAL A 276 5.37 -0.11 16.14
N LEU A 277 5.39 -1.06 15.20
CA LEU A 277 6.09 -2.33 15.36
C LEU A 277 7.57 -2.12 15.69
N ALA A 278 8.24 -1.24 14.94
CA ALA A 278 9.66 -0.96 15.12
C ALA A 278 9.98 -0.20 16.42
N THR A 279 9.00 0.49 17.03
CA THR A 279 9.23 1.38 18.18
C THR A 279 8.63 0.89 19.50
N LEU A 280 7.41 0.33 19.47
CA LEU A 280 6.67 -0.13 20.64
C LEU A 280 6.51 -1.65 20.68
N GLY A 281 6.52 -2.31 19.51
CA GLY A 281 6.46 -3.76 19.41
C GLY A 281 5.19 -4.30 18.74
N PHE A 282 5.12 -5.63 18.69
CA PHE A 282 4.14 -6.37 17.88
C PHE A 282 2.69 -6.18 18.34
N VAL A 283 2.43 -6.25 19.66
CA VAL A 283 1.07 -6.17 20.21
C VAL A 283 0.44 -4.81 19.86
N GLN A 284 1.21 -3.73 20.03
CA GLN A 284 0.83 -2.37 19.71
C GLN A 284 0.53 -2.22 18.21
N ALA A 285 1.35 -2.79 17.33
CA ALA A 285 1.11 -2.76 15.88
C ALA A 285 -0.20 -3.47 15.48
N VAL A 286 -0.53 -4.59 16.13
CA VAL A 286 -1.81 -5.29 15.91
C VAL A 286 -2.99 -4.46 16.40
N ILE A 287 -2.86 -3.76 17.53
CA ILE A 287 -3.89 -2.83 18.04
C ILE A 287 -4.18 -1.72 17.00
N ILE A 288 -3.15 -1.13 16.37
CA ILE A 288 -3.32 -0.16 15.27
C ILE A 288 -4.14 -0.77 14.12
N SER A 289 -3.78 -1.98 13.68
CA SER A 289 -4.48 -2.67 12.58
C SER A 289 -5.95 -2.95 12.88
N ILE A 290 -6.26 -3.32 14.13
CA ILE A 290 -7.63 -3.52 14.61
C ILE A 290 -8.39 -2.19 14.62
N GLY A 291 -7.78 -1.13 15.16
CA GLY A 291 -8.39 0.21 15.21
C GLY A 291 -8.74 0.76 13.83
N ALA A 292 -7.82 0.65 12.87
CA ALA A 292 -8.04 1.02 11.48
C ALA A 292 -9.20 0.23 10.85
N THR A 293 -9.26 -1.08 11.10
CA THR A 293 -10.30 -1.97 10.57
C THR A 293 -11.68 -1.65 11.16
N LEU A 294 -11.76 -1.38 12.47
CA LEU A 294 -13.00 -1.01 13.14
C LEU A 294 -13.52 0.34 12.63
N ALA A 295 -12.64 1.32 12.42
CA ALA A 295 -13.03 2.60 11.84
C ALA A 295 -13.55 2.46 10.40
N LEU A 296 -12.89 1.65 9.56
CA LEU A 296 -13.37 1.34 8.22
C LEU A 296 -14.73 0.63 8.24
N ALA A 297 -14.93 -0.30 9.19
CA ALA A 297 -16.21 -0.96 9.39
C ALA A 297 -17.32 0.03 9.79
N GLY A 298 -17.01 0.97 10.68
CA GLY A 298 -17.88 2.07 11.07
C GLY A 298 -18.28 2.93 9.87
N LEU A 299 -17.31 3.30 9.03
CA LEU A 299 -17.55 4.04 7.79
C LEU A 299 -18.50 3.27 6.85
N PHE A 300 -18.28 1.98 6.62
CA PHE A 300 -19.16 1.18 5.77
C PHE A 300 -20.58 1.02 6.31
N LYS A 301 -20.76 1.06 7.64
CA LYS A 301 -22.07 1.06 8.29
C LYS A 301 -22.83 2.35 8.00
N ILE A 302 -22.18 3.50 8.15
CA ILE A 302 -22.76 4.84 8.00
C ILE A 302 -22.91 5.25 6.52
N SER A 303 -22.05 4.74 5.64
CA SER A 303 -22.02 5.11 4.22
C SER A 303 -23.33 4.80 3.49
N GLN A 304 -23.82 5.79 2.74
CA GLN A 304 -24.99 5.67 1.87
C GLN A 304 -24.62 5.16 0.46
N LYS A 305 -25.59 4.54 -0.21
CA LYS A 305 -25.43 4.07 -1.59
C LYS A 305 -25.32 5.25 -2.55
N GLY A 306 -24.46 5.14 -3.55
CA GLY A 306 -24.30 6.15 -4.61
C GLY A 306 -23.45 7.36 -4.24
N LYS A 307 -22.98 7.49 -3.00
CA LYS A 307 -22.08 8.58 -2.56
C LYS A 307 -20.64 8.09 -2.35
N PHE A 308 -19.69 8.95 -2.70
CA PHE A 308 -18.27 8.78 -2.39
C PHE A 308 -18.00 9.38 -1.01
N TYR A 309 -17.18 8.70 -0.21
CA TYR A 309 -16.80 9.13 1.12
C TYR A 309 -15.27 9.08 1.21
N PRO A 310 -14.61 10.11 1.76
CA PRO A 310 -13.18 10.06 2.06
C PRO A 310 -12.97 9.06 3.20
N ALA A 311 -12.16 8.03 2.97
CA ALA A 311 -11.98 6.94 3.93
C ALA A 311 -10.87 7.25 4.93
N MET A 312 -9.81 7.93 4.48
CA MET A 312 -8.64 8.26 5.30
C MET A 312 -8.96 8.97 6.60
N PRO A 313 -9.86 9.97 6.69
CA PRO A 313 -10.17 10.65 7.95
C PRO A 313 -10.72 9.71 9.03
N PHE A 314 -11.58 8.77 8.63
CA PHE A 314 -12.15 7.80 9.56
C PHE A 314 -11.08 6.80 10.00
N ILE A 315 -10.31 6.28 9.05
CA ILE A 315 -9.22 5.35 9.31
C ILE A 315 -8.17 5.98 10.23
N THR A 316 -7.76 7.22 9.97
CA THR A 316 -6.83 7.99 10.81
C THR A 316 -7.35 8.18 12.22
N ALA A 317 -8.63 8.53 12.39
CA ALA A 317 -9.23 8.61 13.71
C ALA A 317 -9.17 7.26 14.46
N GLY A 318 -9.47 6.15 13.77
CA GLY A 318 -9.32 4.80 14.33
C GLY A 318 -7.88 4.47 14.72
N CYS A 319 -6.93 4.82 13.85
CA CYS A 319 -5.50 4.69 14.10
C CYS A 319 -5.05 5.47 15.33
N PHE A 320 -5.53 6.70 15.54
CA PHE A 320 -5.15 7.53 16.68
C PHE A 320 -5.74 7.05 18.00
N VAL A 321 -7.00 6.60 18.00
CA VAL A 321 -7.59 5.94 19.18
C VAL A 321 -6.78 4.70 19.53
N ALA A 322 -6.45 3.87 18.54
CA ALA A 322 -5.62 2.69 18.76
C ALA A 322 -4.20 3.03 19.21
N LEU A 323 -3.61 4.11 18.70
CA LEU A 323 -2.29 4.58 19.10
C LEU A 323 -2.29 5.03 20.57
N ALA A 324 -3.32 5.78 20.99
CA ALA A 324 -3.48 6.16 22.39
C ALA A 324 -3.58 4.92 23.30
N ILE A 325 -4.35 3.91 22.91
CA ILE A 325 -4.44 2.63 23.63
C ILE A 325 -3.08 1.93 23.65
N ALA A 326 -2.36 1.89 22.54
CA ALA A 326 -1.06 1.26 22.41
C ALA A 326 0.03 1.90 23.30
N TYR A 327 -0.07 3.20 23.60
CA TYR A 327 0.84 3.87 24.54
C TYR A 327 0.47 3.66 26.02
N LEU A 328 -0.76 3.22 26.31
CA LEU A 328 -1.23 2.97 27.67
C LEU A 328 -0.93 1.55 28.16
N ILE A 329 -0.55 0.64 27.27
CA ILE A 329 -0.26 -0.79 27.53
C ILE A 329 1.24 -1.04 27.33
#